data_AF-A0A4R4LCV2-F1
#
_entry.id   AF-A0A4R4LCV2-F1
#
_cell.length_a   1.000
_cell.length_b   1.000
_cell.length_c   1.000
_cell.angle_alpha   90.00
_cell.angle_beta   90.00
_cell.angle_gamma   90.00
#
_symmetry.space_group_name_H-M   'P 1'
#
loop_
_entity.id
_entity.type
_entity.pdbx_description
1 polymer ?
#
loop_
_entity_poly.entity_id
_entity_poly.type
_entity_poly.pdbx_seq_one_letter_code
_entity_poly.pdbx_strand_id
1 'polypeptide(L)'
;MAWFTRTRSAVAAVTVAGTAGISLIVAGLTATPTGPPQPGAGAHGGHRIGSPGPVLPRSTPLRIDIPAIDVHAELVPVAGDPHGTLEVPPLDRPTVAGWYHPGVSPGEAGNAVVVGHVDTRDGPAVFFDLGRLRPGDTVRVARADGRVVTFAVDGVGAYPKWNFPTALVYGPGGPGAALRLVTCGGRFDERSRDYSHNIVVRASAVP
;
A
#
# COMPACT_ATOMS: atom_id res chain seq x y z
N MET A 1 -8.63 55.38 -74.03
CA MET A 1 -9.77 54.45 -73.95
C MET A 1 -9.42 53.37 -72.95
N ALA A 2 -10.26 53.23 -71.92
CA ALA A 2 -10.13 52.23 -70.86
C ALA A 2 -10.30 50.79 -71.40
N TRP A 3 -9.97 49.79 -70.60
CA TRP A 3 -10.92 48.81 -70.04
C TRP A 3 -10.18 47.60 -69.41
N PHE A 4 -10.44 47.46 -68.11
CA PHE A 4 -10.40 46.34 -67.17
C PHE A 4 -9.99 44.89 -67.60
N THR A 5 -8.99 44.38 -66.85
CA THR A 5 -8.89 43.09 -66.10
C THR A 5 -9.52 41.79 -66.60
N ARG A 6 -8.76 40.68 -66.56
CA ARG A 6 -9.02 39.56 -65.63
C ARG A 6 -7.85 38.57 -65.48
N THR A 7 -7.63 38.22 -64.23
CA THR A 7 -6.63 37.33 -63.60
C THR A 7 -6.91 35.85 -63.84
N ARG A 8 -5.86 35.01 -63.86
CA ARG A 8 -5.93 33.63 -63.34
C ARG A 8 -4.67 33.28 -62.56
N SER A 9 -4.92 32.78 -61.36
CA SER A 9 -4.02 32.52 -60.25
C SER A 9 -3.07 31.35 -60.53
N ALA A 10 -1.82 31.45 -60.06
CA ALA A 10 -0.94 30.31 -59.87
C ALA A 10 -0.78 30.07 -58.36
N VAL A 11 -1.05 28.84 -57.96
CA VAL A 11 -0.96 28.30 -56.61
C VAL A 11 0.50 28.32 -56.15
N ALA A 12 0.79 28.99 -55.03
CA ALA A 12 2.09 28.91 -54.40
C ALA A 12 2.13 27.74 -53.41
N ALA A 13 3.05 26.83 -53.66
CA ALA A 13 3.33 25.66 -52.85
C ALA A 13 4.04 26.02 -51.53
N VAL A 14 3.76 25.20 -50.53
CA VAL A 14 4.27 25.20 -49.15
C VAL A 14 5.78 25.03 -49.09
N THR A 15 6.48 25.76 -48.21
CA THR A 15 7.69 25.25 -47.52
C THR A 15 7.84 25.79 -46.09
N VAL A 16 7.83 24.81 -45.19
CA VAL A 16 8.25 24.67 -43.78
C VAL A 16 9.31 25.66 -43.26
N ALA A 17 9.05 26.26 -42.09
CA ALA A 17 10.07 26.55 -41.07
C ALA A 17 9.41 26.75 -39.70
N GLY A 18 9.43 25.72 -38.85
CA GLY A 18 8.85 25.76 -37.49
C GLY A 18 9.54 24.79 -36.54
N THR A 19 10.87 24.79 -36.52
CA THR A 19 11.68 23.99 -35.60
C THR A 19 12.22 24.86 -34.47
N ALA A 20 11.41 25.11 -33.43
CA ALA A 20 11.85 25.49 -32.09
C ALA A 20 10.62 25.67 -31.18
N GLY A 21 10.05 24.58 -30.66
CA GLY A 21 8.92 24.74 -29.74
C GLY A 21 8.24 23.47 -29.23
N ILE A 22 8.85 22.29 -29.36
CA ILE A 22 8.29 21.05 -28.81
C ILE A 22 9.43 20.18 -28.29
N SER A 23 9.94 20.49 -27.09
CA SER A 23 10.88 19.60 -26.39
C SER A 23 10.55 19.41 -24.92
N LEU A 24 9.29 19.61 -24.51
CA LEU A 24 8.90 19.48 -23.10
C LEU A 24 7.65 18.65 -22.81
N ILE A 25 7.10 17.91 -23.79
CA ILE A 25 5.95 17.02 -23.52
C ILE A 25 6.03 15.73 -24.35
N VAL A 26 7.12 14.94 -24.24
CA VAL A 26 7.08 13.51 -24.62
C VAL A 26 8.03 12.71 -23.72
N ALA A 27 7.73 12.66 -22.42
CA ALA A 27 8.30 11.65 -21.51
C ALA A 27 7.17 10.93 -20.73
N GLY A 28 6.00 10.80 -21.35
CA GLY A 28 4.78 10.24 -20.75
C GLY A 28 4.15 9.12 -21.56
N LEU A 29 4.92 8.36 -22.34
CA LEU A 29 4.41 7.30 -23.22
C LEU A 29 5.23 6.00 -23.11
N THR A 30 5.48 5.53 -21.89
CA THR A 30 5.66 4.10 -21.60
C THR A 30 5.26 3.86 -20.14
N ALA A 31 3.97 4.01 -19.81
CA ALA A 31 3.46 3.49 -18.55
C ALA A 31 3.48 1.96 -18.65
N THR A 32 4.57 1.34 -18.19
CA THR A 32 4.56 -0.06 -17.75
C THR A 32 3.39 -0.23 -16.77
N PRO A 33 2.73 -1.41 -16.72
CA PRO A 33 1.69 -1.63 -15.73
C PRO A 33 2.27 -1.31 -14.36
N THR A 34 1.80 -0.21 -13.77
CA THR A 34 2.35 0.32 -12.52
C THR A 34 2.00 -0.68 -11.45
N GLY A 35 2.97 -1.52 -11.09
CA GLY A 35 2.86 -2.40 -9.93
C GLY A 35 2.52 -1.61 -8.66
N PRO A 36 2.24 -2.29 -7.55
CA PRO A 36 1.83 -1.66 -6.32
C PRO A 36 2.83 -0.56 -5.91
N PRO A 37 2.35 0.59 -5.42
CA PRO A 37 3.21 1.69 -5.01
C PRO A 37 4.28 1.24 -4.03
N GLN A 38 5.50 1.72 -4.21
CA GLN A 38 6.60 1.43 -3.30
C GLN A 38 6.75 2.56 -2.26
N PRO A 39 7.26 2.26 -1.05
CA PRO A 39 7.54 3.28 -0.04
C PRO A 39 8.47 4.36 -0.57
N GLY A 40 8.13 5.62 -0.32
CA GLY A 40 8.97 6.76 -0.74
C GLY A 40 10.23 6.90 0.10
N ALA A 41 11.22 7.65 -0.40
CA ALA A 41 12.40 8.02 0.37
C ALA A 41 11.97 8.75 1.65
N GLY A 42 12.32 8.20 2.81
CA GLY A 42 11.90 8.70 4.13
C GLY A 42 10.75 7.92 4.79
N ALA A 43 10.02 7.08 4.06
CA ALA A 43 8.98 6.24 4.64
C ALA A 43 9.54 5.18 5.61
N HIS A 44 10.79 4.76 5.44
CA HIS A 44 11.46 3.81 6.34
C HIS A 44 11.78 4.38 7.73
N GLY A 45 11.94 5.70 7.85
CA GLY A 45 12.37 6.36 9.07
C GLY A 45 11.33 6.24 10.20
N GLY A 46 11.78 6.02 11.43
CA GLY A 46 10.90 5.94 12.60
C GLY A 46 10.44 7.34 13.02
N HIS A 47 9.18 7.67 12.75
CA HIS A 47 8.57 8.83 13.37
C HIS A 47 8.45 8.61 14.87
N ARG A 48 8.91 9.57 15.67
CA ARG A 48 8.72 9.54 17.11
C ARG A 48 7.25 9.86 17.40
N ILE A 49 6.46 8.81 17.56
CA ILE A 49 5.13 8.90 18.13
C ILE A 49 5.23 9.54 19.53
N GLY A 50 4.24 10.34 19.90
CA GLY A 50 4.15 10.98 21.20
C GLY A 50 3.94 9.98 22.35
N SER A 51 3.17 10.36 23.37
CA SER A 51 2.85 9.44 24.47
C SER A 51 2.25 8.13 23.95
N PRO A 52 2.70 6.95 24.42
CA PRO A 52 2.14 5.67 24.01
C PRO A 52 0.62 5.62 24.26
N GLY A 53 -0.12 5.05 23.31
CA GLY A 53 -1.53 4.75 23.48
C GLY A 53 -1.80 3.64 24.51
N PRO A 54 -3.07 3.41 24.87
CA PRO A 54 -3.45 2.43 25.88
C PRO A 54 -3.15 0.99 25.43
N VAL A 55 -2.77 0.16 26.40
CA VAL A 55 -2.79 -1.30 26.25
C VAL A 55 -4.15 -1.81 26.74
N LEU A 56 -4.81 -2.60 25.91
CA LEU A 56 -6.14 -3.15 26.14
C LEU A 56 -6.07 -4.67 26.32
N PRO A 57 -7.07 -5.27 27.00
CA PRO A 57 -7.24 -6.72 27.01
C PRO A 57 -7.46 -7.29 25.59
N ARG A 58 -7.29 -8.60 25.42
CA ARG A 58 -7.60 -9.29 24.16
C ARG A 58 -9.05 -9.05 23.72
N SER A 59 -9.25 -8.75 22.44
CA SER A 59 -10.57 -8.73 21.82
C SER A 59 -10.46 -8.96 20.31
N THR A 60 -11.40 -9.70 19.74
CA THR A 60 -11.41 -9.97 18.30
C THR A 60 -11.54 -8.67 17.51
N PRO A 61 -10.60 -8.36 16.59
CA PRO A 61 -10.75 -7.24 15.69
C PRO A 61 -11.77 -7.58 14.60
N LEU A 62 -12.60 -6.61 14.23
CA LEU A 62 -13.71 -6.80 13.30
C LEU A 62 -13.49 -6.04 11.99
N ARG A 63 -12.86 -4.87 12.07
CA ARG A 63 -12.68 -3.98 10.92
C ARG A 63 -11.41 -3.16 11.06
N ILE A 64 -10.75 -2.90 9.93
CA ILE A 64 -9.63 -1.98 9.80
C ILE A 64 -10.00 -0.83 8.86
N ASP A 65 -9.64 0.38 9.26
CA ASP A 65 -9.81 1.59 8.48
C ASP A 65 -8.48 2.32 8.34
N ILE A 66 -8.08 2.65 7.10
CA ILE A 66 -6.85 3.39 6.77
C ILE A 66 -7.20 4.52 5.79
N PRO A 67 -7.63 5.69 6.29
CA PRO A 67 -8.18 6.77 5.46
C PRO A 67 -7.22 7.27 4.37
N ALA A 68 -5.91 7.30 4.65
CA ALA A 68 -4.90 7.81 3.73
C ALA A 68 -4.80 7.03 2.41
N ILE A 69 -5.33 5.79 2.38
CA ILE A 69 -5.32 4.89 1.22
C ILE A 69 -6.70 4.29 0.95
N ASP A 70 -7.77 4.91 1.46
CA ASP A 70 -9.17 4.50 1.26
C ASP A 70 -9.48 3.03 1.59
N VAL A 71 -8.81 2.49 2.61
CA VAL A 71 -9.07 1.11 3.07
C VAL A 71 -10.17 1.11 4.12
N HIS A 72 -11.22 0.34 3.84
CA HIS A 72 -12.32 0.02 4.74
C HIS A 72 -12.61 -1.49 4.62
N ALA A 73 -12.04 -2.30 5.51
CA ALA A 73 -12.01 -3.76 5.33
C ALA A 73 -12.45 -4.54 6.58
N GLU A 74 -13.18 -5.63 6.34
CA GLU A 74 -13.42 -6.67 7.34
C GLU A 74 -12.10 -7.34 7.73
N LEU A 75 -11.96 -7.64 9.03
CA LEU A 75 -10.87 -8.46 9.54
C LEU A 75 -11.39 -9.85 9.88
N VAL A 76 -10.84 -10.86 9.20
CA VAL A 76 -11.09 -12.28 9.48
C VAL A 76 -9.89 -12.89 10.20
N PRO A 77 -10.09 -13.85 11.11
CA PRO A 77 -8.97 -14.58 11.68
C PRO A 77 -8.28 -15.43 10.62
N VAL A 78 -6.95 -15.40 10.60
CA VAL A 78 -6.09 -16.32 9.83
C VAL A 78 -5.06 -16.94 10.77
N ALA A 79 -4.56 -18.13 10.43
CA ALA A 79 -3.54 -18.83 11.21
C ALA A 79 -2.37 -19.26 10.34
N GLY A 80 -1.33 -19.85 10.94
CA GLY A 80 -0.37 -20.62 10.13
C GLY A 80 -0.99 -21.96 9.75
N ASP A 81 -0.65 -22.49 8.58
CA ASP A 81 -0.82 -23.91 8.32
C ASP A 81 0.09 -24.74 9.26
N PRO A 82 -0.12 -26.07 9.37
CA PRO A 82 0.73 -26.93 10.20
C PRO A 82 2.22 -26.94 9.81
N HIS A 83 2.57 -26.43 8.63
CA HIS A 83 3.94 -26.32 8.13
C HIS A 83 4.57 -24.94 8.46
N GLY A 84 3.85 -24.08 9.17
CA GLY A 84 4.30 -22.74 9.57
C GLY A 84 4.17 -21.68 8.49
N THR A 85 3.50 -21.98 7.38
CA THR A 85 3.19 -20.99 6.35
C THR A 85 2.03 -20.14 6.83
N LEU A 86 2.16 -18.82 6.83
CA LEU A 86 1.05 -17.95 7.18
C LEU A 86 -0.08 -18.08 6.16
N GLU A 87 -1.26 -18.47 6.61
CA GLU A 87 -2.49 -18.39 5.83
C GLU A 87 -2.79 -16.94 5.51
N VAL A 88 -3.19 -16.70 4.27
CA VAL A 88 -3.64 -15.40 3.78
C VAL A 88 -5.14 -15.46 3.52
N PRO A 89 -5.86 -14.33 3.57
CA PRO A 89 -7.30 -14.30 3.32
C PRO A 89 -7.68 -14.95 1.97
N PRO A 90 -8.91 -15.44 1.81
CA PRO A 90 -9.38 -15.97 0.54
C PRO A 90 -9.25 -14.96 -0.61
N LEU A 91 -8.70 -15.38 -1.76
CA LEU A 91 -8.48 -14.54 -2.94
C LEU A 91 -9.78 -14.09 -3.62
N ASP A 92 -10.89 -14.81 -3.41
CA ASP A 92 -12.23 -14.47 -3.90
C ASP A 92 -12.90 -13.35 -3.08
N ARG A 93 -12.28 -12.91 -1.97
CA ARG A 93 -12.69 -11.75 -1.17
C ARG A 93 -11.56 -10.69 -1.13
N PRO A 94 -11.27 -10.00 -2.25
CA PRO A 94 -10.13 -9.10 -2.38
C PRO A 94 -10.16 -7.90 -1.42
N THR A 95 -11.32 -7.56 -0.85
CA THR A 95 -11.51 -6.45 0.08
C THR A 95 -11.36 -6.84 1.56
N VAL A 96 -11.03 -8.09 1.86
CA VAL A 96 -10.87 -8.61 3.23
C VAL A 96 -9.39 -8.68 3.62
N ALA A 97 -9.09 -8.32 4.87
CA ALA A 97 -7.78 -8.51 5.47
C ALA A 97 -7.83 -9.57 6.58
N GLY A 98 -6.70 -10.23 6.82
CA GLY A 98 -6.56 -11.32 7.78
C GLY A 98 -5.78 -10.89 9.01
N TRP A 99 -6.33 -11.07 10.20
CA TRP A 99 -5.59 -10.91 11.44
C TRP A 99 -4.99 -12.25 11.87
N TYR A 100 -3.68 -12.28 12.13
CA TYR A 100 -2.98 -13.46 12.63
C TYR A 100 -3.42 -13.79 14.07
N HIS A 101 -4.45 -14.62 14.20
CA HIS A 101 -5.11 -14.94 15.47
C HIS A 101 -4.20 -15.58 16.54
N PRO A 102 -3.19 -16.42 16.21
CA PRO A 102 -2.27 -16.96 17.21
C PRO A 102 -1.43 -15.90 17.93
N GLY A 103 -1.27 -14.71 17.32
CA GLY A 103 -0.63 -13.56 17.94
C GLY A 103 -1.55 -12.77 18.88
N VAL A 104 -1.10 -11.58 19.26
CA VAL A 104 -1.89 -10.65 20.05
C VAL A 104 -2.93 -9.93 19.16
N SER A 105 -4.06 -9.55 19.75
CA SER A 105 -5.07 -8.74 19.07
C SER A 105 -4.66 -7.26 19.03
N PRO A 106 -5.08 -6.50 17.99
CA PRO A 106 -4.80 -5.06 17.94
C PRO A 106 -5.28 -4.34 19.20
N GLY A 107 -4.34 -3.78 19.95
CA GLY A 107 -4.56 -3.10 21.24
C GLY A 107 -3.94 -3.81 22.44
N GLU A 108 -3.63 -5.09 22.35
CA GLU A 108 -2.79 -5.77 23.34
C GLU A 108 -1.32 -5.34 23.22
N ALA A 109 -0.55 -5.51 24.29
CA ALA A 109 0.89 -5.28 24.25
C ALA A 109 1.57 -6.28 23.29
N GLY A 110 2.47 -5.78 22.45
CA GLY A 110 3.17 -6.58 21.45
C GLY A 110 2.77 -6.27 20.01
N ASN A 111 3.23 -7.11 19.08
CA ASN A 111 2.95 -6.95 17.64
C ASN A 111 1.68 -7.70 17.22
N ALA A 112 0.58 -7.00 17.02
CA ALA A 112 -0.55 -7.53 16.26
C ALA A 112 -0.23 -7.51 14.77
N VAL A 113 -0.51 -8.60 14.06
CA VAL A 113 -0.19 -8.73 12.62
C VAL A 113 -1.46 -8.86 11.80
N VAL A 114 -1.56 -8.03 10.77
CA VAL A 114 -2.63 -8.07 9.77
C VAL A 114 -2.01 -8.22 8.38
N VAL A 115 -2.48 -9.19 7.63
CA VAL A 115 -2.08 -9.47 6.25
C VAL A 115 -3.21 -9.16 5.29
N GLY A 116 -2.87 -8.80 4.06
CA GLY A 116 -3.85 -8.59 3.00
C GLY A 116 -3.20 -8.73 1.63
N HIS A 117 -4.01 -9.14 0.66
CA HIS A 117 -3.56 -9.23 -0.73
C HIS A 117 -3.21 -7.86 -1.28
N VAL A 118 -2.19 -7.83 -2.15
CA VAL A 118 -1.84 -6.63 -2.90
C VAL A 118 -2.77 -6.49 -4.09
N ASP A 119 -3.01 -7.57 -4.83
CA ASP A 119 -3.91 -7.62 -5.98
C ASP A 119 -4.47 -9.04 -6.16
N THR A 120 -5.38 -9.16 -7.12
CA THR A 120 -5.86 -10.42 -7.69
C THR A 120 -5.72 -10.36 -9.21
N ARG A 121 -6.16 -11.42 -9.90
CA ARG A 121 -6.24 -11.42 -11.38
C ARG A 121 -7.16 -10.32 -11.92
N ASP A 122 -8.12 -9.88 -11.11
CA ASP A 122 -9.17 -8.93 -11.53
C ASP A 122 -8.84 -7.48 -11.17
N GLY A 123 -7.75 -7.25 -10.43
CA GLY A 123 -7.26 -5.91 -10.11
C GLY A 123 -6.72 -5.75 -8.69
N PRO A 124 -6.54 -4.50 -8.23
CA PRO A 124 -6.10 -4.17 -6.88
C PRO A 124 -6.92 -4.85 -5.78
N ALA A 125 -6.27 -5.25 -4.69
CA ALA A 125 -6.90 -5.81 -3.50
C ALA A 125 -6.71 -4.87 -2.29
N VAL A 126 -7.16 -5.33 -1.11
CA VAL A 126 -7.29 -4.52 0.12
C VAL A 126 -6.04 -3.71 0.48
N PHE A 127 -4.83 -4.23 0.23
CA PHE A 127 -3.57 -3.58 0.59
C PHE A 127 -2.74 -3.17 -0.64
N PHE A 128 -3.34 -3.04 -1.82
CA PHE A 128 -2.62 -2.59 -3.02
C PHE A 128 -1.77 -1.33 -2.78
N ASP A 129 -2.34 -0.36 -2.08
CA ASP A 129 -1.73 0.95 -1.85
C ASP A 129 -0.94 1.08 -0.55
N LEU A 130 -0.65 -0.03 0.14
CA LEU A 130 -0.01 0.00 1.46
C LEU A 130 1.37 0.72 1.45
N GLY A 131 2.11 0.65 0.34
CA GLY A 131 3.37 1.38 0.17
C GLY A 131 3.24 2.91 0.05
N ARG A 132 2.02 3.44 -0.14
CA ARG A 132 1.77 4.90 -0.14
C ARG A 132 1.75 5.50 1.24
N LEU A 133 1.57 4.69 2.30
CA LEU A 133 1.51 5.19 3.66
C LEU A 133 2.80 5.91 4.07
N ARG A 134 2.64 6.89 4.95
CA ARG A 134 3.70 7.73 5.50
C ARG A 134 3.63 7.72 7.02
N PRO A 135 4.76 7.96 7.71
CA PRO A 135 4.72 8.11 9.14
C PRO A 135 3.73 9.20 9.58
N GLY A 136 2.93 8.91 10.61
CA GLY A 136 1.84 9.75 11.08
C GLY A 136 0.46 9.41 10.49
N ASP A 137 0.38 8.68 9.37
CA ASP A 137 -0.91 8.20 8.86
C ASP A 137 -1.59 7.30 9.90
N THR A 138 -2.90 7.42 10.02
CA THR A 138 -3.67 6.70 11.05
C THR A 138 -4.22 5.39 10.52
N VAL A 139 -4.17 4.35 11.35
CA VAL A 139 -4.85 3.07 11.17
C VAL A 139 -5.78 2.86 12.35
N ARG A 140 -7.06 2.62 12.10
CA ARG A 140 -8.06 2.40 13.16
C ARG A 140 -8.56 0.96 13.09
N VAL A 141 -8.62 0.30 14.24
CA VAL A 141 -9.13 -1.07 14.34
C VAL A 141 -10.31 -1.10 15.31
N ALA A 142 -11.49 -1.43 14.78
CA ALA A 142 -12.69 -1.66 15.58
C ALA A 142 -12.70 -3.10 16.10
N ARG A 143 -13.08 -3.27 17.37
CA ARG A 143 -13.01 -4.54 18.10
C ARG A 143 -14.39 -4.98 18.60
N ALA A 144 -14.53 -6.27 18.89
CA ALA A 144 -15.75 -6.88 19.39
C ALA A 144 -16.18 -6.38 20.78
N ASP A 145 -15.24 -5.84 21.57
CA ASP A 145 -15.52 -5.20 22.86
C ASP A 145 -16.08 -3.76 22.73
N GLY A 146 -16.39 -3.32 21.51
CA GLY A 146 -16.93 -1.99 21.21
C GLY A 146 -15.89 -0.87 21.22
N ARG A 147 -14.61 -1.18 21.49
CA ARG A 147 -13.52 -0.19 21.47
C ARG A 147 -12.91 -0.06 20.08
N VAL A 148 -12.31 1.09 19.82
CA VAL A 148 -11.48 1.34 18.64
C VAL A 148 -10.07 1.67 19.11
N VAL A 149 -9.07 1.00 18.54
CA VAL A 149 -7.67 1.34 18.76
C VAL A 149 -7.18 2.13 17.56
N THR A 150 -6.60 3.29 17.81
CA THR A 150 -5.93 4.11 16.80
C THR A 150 -4.44 3.87 16.88
N PHE A 151 -3.83 3.57 15.74
CA PHE A 151 -2.40 3.49 15.57
C PHE A 151 -1.96 4.60 14.62
N ALA A 152 -0.76 5.12 14.83
CA ALA A 152 -0.10 5.98 13.85
C ALA A 152 1.10 5.24 13.27
N VAL A 153 1.27 5.36 11.96
CA VAL A 153 2.36 4.72 11.23
C VAL A 153 3.70 5.27 11.73
N ASP A 154 4.58 4.37 12.15
CA ASP A 154 5.96 4.67 12.53
C ASP A 154 6.85 4.74 11.29
N GLY A 155 6.60 3.85 10.32
CA GLY A 155 7.32 3.74 9.08
C GLY A 155 6.89 2.56 8.23
N VAL A 156 7.20 2.61 6.95
CA VAL A 156 6.85 1.62 5.92
C VAL A 156 8.11 1.14 5.25
N GLY A 157 8.35 -0.17 5.25
CA GLY A 157 9.51 -0.83 4.67
C GLY A 157 9.15 -1.73 3.48
N ALA A 158 10.05 -1.83 2.50
CA ALA A 158 9.97 -2.86 1.45
C ALA A 158 11.13 -3.83 1.65
N TYR A 159 10.81 -5.11 1.83
CA TYR A 159 11.78 -6.15 2.15
C TYR A 159 11.74 -7.26 1.12
N PRO A 160 12.87 -7.65 0.53
CA PRO A 160 12.87 -8.76 -0.41
C PRO A 160 12.44 -10.04 0.31
N LYS A 161 11.67 -10.91 -0.37
CA LYS A 161 11.08 -12.09 0.27
C LYS A 161 12.11 -13.05 0.89
N TRP A 162 13.32 -13.12 0.32
CA TRP A 162 14.42 -13.95 0.84
C TRP A 162 15.08 -13.38 2.11
N ASN A 163 14.82 -12.12 2.46
CA ASN A 163 15.28 -11.48 3.69
C ASN A 163 14.12 -10.76 4.40
N PHE A 164 12.99 -11.46 4.51
CA PHE A 164 11.83 -10.95 5.22
C PHE A 164 12.15 -10.75 6.71
N PRO A 165 11.81 -9.60 7.32
CA PRO A 165 12.22 -9.29 8.68
C PRO A 165 11.29 -9.96 9.71
N THR A 166 11.35 -11.29 9.80
CA THR A 166 10.45 -12.13 10.63
C THR A 166 10.37 -11.66 12.08
N ALA A 167 11.51 -11.34 12.71
CA ALA A 167 11.53 -10.88 14.11
C ALA A 167 10.84 -9.52 14.32
N LEU A 168 10.91 -8.62 13.33
CA LEU A 168 10.26 -7.31 13.38
C LEU A 168 8.74 -7.40 13.22
N VAL A 169 8.27 -8.40 12.47
CA VAL A 169 6.85 -8.63 12.16
C VAL A 169 6.19 -9.52 13.20
N TYR A 170 6.73 -10.72 13.43
CA TYR A 170 6.13 -11.76 14.27
C TYR A 170 6.80 -11.91 15.64
N GLY A 171 7.87 -11.17 15.91
CA GLY A 171 8.47 -11.15 17.25
C GLY A 171 7.50 -10.59 18.29
N PRO A 172 7.80 -10.77 19.59
CA PRO A 172 6.89 -10.43 20.68
C PRO A 172 6.53 -8.93 20.76
N GLY A 173 7.35 -8.05 20.16
CA GLY A 173 7.16 -6.61 20.23
C GLY A 173 7.67 -6.03 21.57
N GLY A 174 7.12 -4.88 21.95
CA GLY A 174 7.47 -4.17 23.18
C GLY A 174 6.30 -4.10 24.17
N PRO A 175 6.42 -3.31 25.25
CA PRO A 175 5.38 -3.19 26.27
C PRO A 175 4.13 -2.43 25.80
N GLY A 176 4.20 -1.72 24.67
CA GLY A 176 3.06 -1.02 24.06
C GLY A 176 2.35 -1.85 23.01
N ALA A 177 1.15 -1.41 22.63
CA ALA A 177 0.40 -2.01 21.53
C ALA A 177 0.96 -1.55 20.18
N ALA A 178 1.39 -2.51 19.36
CA ALA A 178 1.95 -2.26 18.03
C ALA A 178 1.19 -3.06 16.96
N LEU A 179 1.17 -2.51 15.75
CA LEU A 179 0.53 -3.11 14.59
C LEU A 179 1.54 -3.29 13.45
N ARG A 180 1.45 -4.43 12.78
CA ARG A 180 2.21 -4.77 11.57
C ARG A 180 1.23 -5.08 10.45
N LEU A 181 1.23 -4.25 9.41
CA LEU A 181 0.47 -4.53 8.19
C LEU A 181 1.43 -5.08 7.15
N VAL A 182 1.06 -6.18 6.50
CA VAL A 182 1.92 -6.86 5.54
C VAL A 182 1.17 -7.17 4.26
N THR A 183 1.79 -6.88 3.12
CA THR A 183 1.31 -7.27 1.80
C THR A 183 2.47 -7.58 0.85
N CYS A 184 2.18 -8.16 -0.30
CA CYS A 184 3.15 -8.36 -1.36
C CYS A 184 3.51 -7.02 -2.03
N GLY A 185 4.70 -6.91 -2.63
CA GLY A 185 5.13 -5.68 -3.30
C GLY A 185 6.40 -5.82 -4.14
N GLY A 186 6.91 -4.69 -4.61
CA GLY A 186 8.03 -4.66 -5.55
C GLY A 186 7.61 -5.11 -6.95
N ARG A 187 8.59 -5.57 -7.73
CA ARG A 187 8.34 -6.07 -9.09
C ARG A 187 7.61 -7.42 -9.03
N PHE A 188 6.60 -7.59 -9.88
CA PHE A 188 6.00 -8.89 -10.18
C PHE A 188 6.93 -9.70 -11.10
N ASP A 189 7.22 -10.94 -10.70
CA ASP A 189 7.97 -11.91 -11.50
C ASP A 189 6.99 -12.86 -12.20
N GLU A 190 6.90 -12.76 -13.52
CA GLU A 190 5.97 -13.55 -14.32
C GLU A 190 6.27 -15.05 -14.28
N ARG A 191 7.53 -15.44 -14.09
CA ARG A 191 7.96 -16.84 -14.08
C ARG A 191 7.56 -17.51 -12.77
N SER A 192 7.80 -16.85 -11.64
CA SER A 192 7.38 -17.38 -10.32
C SER A 192 5.94 -17.03 -9.97
N ARG A 193 5.27 -16.18 -10.77
CA ARG A 193 3.92 -15.65 -10.51
C ARG A 193 3.83 -14.99 -9.13
N ASP A 194 4.88 -14.27 -8.75
CA ASP A 194 5.02 -13.75 -7.41
C ASP A 194 5.70 -12.37 -7.38
N TYR A 195 5.39 -11.62 -6.33
CA TYR A 195 6.03 -10.36 -6.02
C TYR A 195 7.39 -10.55 -5.37
N SER A 196 8.38 -9.76 -5.78
CA SER A 196 9.76 -9.89 -5.28
C SER A 196 9.95 -9.46 -3.82
N HIS A 197 9.04 -8.64 -3.28
CA HIS A 197 9.14 -8.06 -1.94
C HIS A 197 7.84 -8.22 -1.16
N ASN A 198 7.94 -7.96 0.14
CA ASN A 198 6.80 -7.64 0.99
C ASN A 198 6.91 -6.19 1.46
N ILE A 199 5.78 -5.48 1.48
CA ILE A 199 5.64 -4.20 2.15
C ILE A 199 5.24 -4.47 3.59
N VAL A 200 5.95 -3.85 4.53
CA VAL A 200 5.69 -3.96 5.97
C VAL A 200 5.51 -2.56 6.54
N VAL A 201 4.31 -2.28 7.04
CA VAL A 201 4.01 -1.08 7.81
C VAL A 201 4.19 -1.39 9.29
N ARG A 202 4.91 -0.53 9.99
CA ARG A 202 4.96 -0.50 11.45
C ARG A 202 4.11 0.65 11.93
N ALA A 203 3.25 0.40 12.90
CA ALA A 203 2.49 1.43 13.57
C ALA A 203 2.44 1.14 15.07
N SER A 204 2.32 2.21 15.86
CA SER A 204 2.22 2.15 17.32
C SER A 204 0.91 2.80 17.78
N ALA A 205 0.29 2.25 18.82
CA ALA A 205 -0.95 2.79 19.36
C ALA A 205 -0.73 4.22 19.87
N VAL A 206 -1.69 5.08 19.59
CA VAL A 206 -1.74 6.47 20.05
C VAL A 206 -2.97 6.68 20.94
N PRO A 207 -2.96 7.70 21.81
CA PRO A 207 -4.11 8.04 22.67
C PRO A 207 -5.41 8.28 21.90
#